data_AF-A0A5C6UNP4-F1
#
_entry.id   AF-A0A5C6UNP4-F1
#
_cell.length_a   1.000
_cell.length_b   1.000
_cell.length_c   1.000
_cell.angle_alpha   90.00
_cell.angle_beta   90.00
_cell.angle_gamma   90.00
#
_symmetry.space_group_name_H-M   'P 1'
#
loop_
_entity.id
_entity.type
_entity.pdbx_description
1 polymer ?
#
loop_
_entity_poly.entity_id
_entity_poly.type
_entity_poly.pdbx_seq_one_letter_code
_entity_poly.pdbx_strand_id
1 'polypeptide(L)'
;MKRWLVVCVAAMMVTACGDDTGSSNDTDAGFDIGEETPDAGDTGSSDEDTGSDEDTGSNDEDAGGDEDAGTDDDAGTDEDAGTDDDAGVEEDAGTDPDPAPACEPTFGPDDACDGDIEGTWSFGNACTDFDFAALLASVCDGSSVESLDVDTDGTLVVTADNFARAITIEAEALVYIPADCQAIGFLGCEGFGDIAGSADPSVEVSCITNATAGRCECDVAGTYEEESAGAYTSEGGVVTVGEEVYDVCVSGDSMSARRRSEDEQRPSFVEIYTR
;
A
#
# COMPACT_ATOMS: atom_id res chain seq x y z
N MET A 1 12.48 -7.64 -27.63
CA MET A 1 11.82 -6.41 -27.14
C MET A 1 10.48 -6.69 -26.45
N LYS A 2 9.56 -7.51 -26.99
CA LYS A 2 8.26 -7.80 -26.32
C LYS A 2 8.23 -8.88 -25.22
N ARG A 3 9.23 -9.78 -25.17
CA ARG A 3 9.38 -10.76 -24.06
C ARG A 3 9.82 -10.13 -22.74
N TRP A 4 10.39 -8.93 -22.79
CA TRP A 4 10.78 -8.17 -21.59
C TRP A 4 9.58 -7.55 -20.89
N LEU A 5 8.52 -7.24 -21.64
CA LEU A 5 7.36 -6.51 -21.12
C LEU A 5 6.39 -7.39 -20.33
N VAL A 6 6.29 -8.70 -20.66
CA VAL A 6 5.51 -9.68 -19.89
C VAL A 6 6.23 -10.04 -18.58
N VAL A 7 7.57 -10.07 -18.59
CA VAL A 7 8.39 -10.20 -17.38
C VAL A 7 8.23 -8.96 -16.50
N CYS A 8 8.06 -7.77 -17.07
CA CYS A 8 7.76 -6.57 -16.30
C CYS A 8 6.40 -6.60 -15.60
N VAL A 9 5.37 -7.32 -16.08
CA VAL A 9 4.06 -7.30 -15.40
C VAL A 9 4.07 -8.11 -14.11
N ALA A 10 4.69 -9.28 -14.12
CA ALA A 10 4.94 -10.05 -12.90
C ALA A 10 6.02 -9.37 -12.03
N ALA A 11 7.11 -8.88 -12.64
CA ALA A 11 8.17 -8.19 -11.89
C ALA A 11 7.79 -6.78 -11.40
N MET A 12 6.73 -6.12 -11.89
CA MET A 12 6.33 -4.77 -11.42
C MET A 12 5.33 -4.79 -10.28
N MET A 13 4.58 -5.89 -10.12
CA MET A 13 3.94 -6.19 -8.83
C MET A 13 4.99 -6.48 -7.74
N VAL A 14 6.23 -6.79 -8.12
CA VAL A 14 7.32 -7.24 -7.23
C VAL A 14 8.44 -6.21 -7.04
N THR A 15 8.71 -5.34 -8.01
CA THR A 15 9.81 -4.35 -7.92
C THR A 15 9.47 -3.14 -7.05
N ALA A 16 8.30 -3.14 -6.40
CA ALA A 16 8.00 -2.31 -5.23
C ALA A 16 8.83 -2.72 -4.00
N CYS A 17 9.39 -3.92 -4.00
CA CYS A 17 10.13 -4.54 -2.92
C CYS A 17 11.47 -5.08 -3.49
N GLY A 18 12.42 -4.14 -3.63
CA GLY A 18 13.86 -4.33 -3.82
C GLY A 18 14.39 -5.47 -4.72
N ASP A 19 14.89 -5.12 -5.92
CA ASP A 19 15.90 -5.98 -6.56
C ASP A 19 16.83 -5.18 -7.51
N ASP A 20 17.63 -4.29 -6.94
CA ASP A 20 18.81 -3.76 -7.64
C ASP A 20 19.96 -4.76 -7.49
N THR A 21 19.99 -5.75 -8.38
CA THR A 21 21.23 -6.50 -8.69
C THR A 21 22.18 -5.61 -9.49
N GLY A 22 22.61 -4.52 -8.87
CA GLY A 22 23.75 -3.71 -9.27
C GLY A 22 25.03 -4.48 -9.03
N SER A 23 25.46 -5.25 -10.02
CA SER A 23 26.81 -5.82 -10.06
C SER A 23 27.85 -4.69 -10.21
N SER A 24 28.30 -4.10 -9.10
CA SER A 24 29.55 -3.32 -9.06
C SER A 24 30.53 -3.93 -8.06
N ASN A 25 31.43 -4.75 -8.61
CA ASN A 25 32.74 -4.94 -8.01
C ASN A 25 33.47 -3.60 -8.11
N ASP A 26 33.64 -2.88 -7.00
CA ASP A 26 34.70 -1.88 -6.87
C ASP A 26 35.30 -1.96 -5.46
N THR A 27 36.29 -2.83 -5.32
CA THR A 27 37.41 -2.56 -4.43
C THR A 27 38.14 -1.33 -4.94
N ASP A 28 38.04 -0.20 -4.26
CA ASP A 28 39.16 0.73 -4.20
C ASP A 28 39.20 1.50 -2.87
N ALA A 29 40.21 1.15 -2.08
CA ALA A 29 40.71 1.97 -1.00
C ALA A 29 41.49 3.13 -1.61
N GLY A 30 40.92 4.34 -1.55
CA GLY A 30 41.51 5.55 -2.11
C GLY A 30 41.33 6.75 -1.20
N PHE A 31 42.23 6.88 -0.25
CA PHE A 31 42.53 8.09 0.52
C PHE A 31 42.94 9.23 -0.43
N ASP A 32 42.29 10.39 -0.37
CA ASP A 32 42.93 11.67 -0.70
C ASP A 32 42.33 12.84 0.09
N ILE A 33 43.22 13.73 0.55
CA ILE A 33 42.99 14.86 1.45
C ILE A 33 43.10 16.16 0.66
N GLY A 34 42.21 17.10 0.97
CA GLY A 34 42.41 18.54 0.76
C GLY A 34 41.59 19.11 -0.40
N GLU A 35 41.25 20.38 -0.42
CA GLU A 35 41.43 21.49 0.51
C GLU A 35 40.56 22.64 -0.08
N GLU A 36 40.05 23.51 0.79
CA GLU A 36 39.61 24.90 0.53
C GLU A 36 38.41 25.19 -0.42
N THR A 37 37.30 25.67 0.14
CA THR A 37 36.62 26.94 -0.27
C THR A 37 35.58 27.35 0.77
N PRO A 38 35.59 28.58 1.31
CA PRO A 38 34.41 29.16 1.92
C PRO A 38 33.72 30.09 0.91
N ASP A 39 32.53 29.71 0.46
CA ASP A 39 31.65 30.63 -0.26
C ASP A 39 30.80 31.40 0.76
N ALA A 40 30.99 32.72 0.75
CA ALA A 40 30.26 33.65 1.59
C ALA A 40 28.98 34.03 0.86
N GLY A 41 27.84 33.64 1.43
CA GLY A 41 26.54 34.12 1.01
C GLY A 41 26.28 35.59 1.39
N ASP A 42 25.08 36.00 0.99
CA ASP A 42 24.34 37.21 1.37
C ASP A 42 24.49 38.43 0.46
N THR A 43 23.46 38.67 -0.35
CA THR A 43 22.70 39.94 -0.29
C THR A 43 21.31 39.76 -0.89
N GLY A 44 20.29 40.25 -0.18
CA GLY A 44 19.23 41.02 -0.84
C GLY A 44 17.78 40.60 -0.59
N SER A 45 17.21 41.21 0.45
CA SER A 45 15.78 41.33 0.76
C SER A 45 14.91 41.90 -0.37
N SER A 46 13.65 41.49 -0.34
CA SER A 46 12.46 42.33 -0.59
C SER A 46 11.27 41.58 -0.02
N ASP A 47 10.73 42.00 1.12
CA ASP A 47 9.62 42.97 1.22
C ASP A 47 8.33 42.39 0.63
N GLU A 48 7.45 41.83 1.46
CA GLU A 48 6.00 41.94 1.23
C GLU A 48 5.22 42.11 2.53
N ASP A 49 4.14 42.85 2.36
CA ASP A 49 3.50 43.75 3.29
C ASP A 49 2.48 43.11 4.24
N THR A 50 2.24 43.89 5.27
CA THR A 50 1.19 43.83 6.29
C THR A 50 -0.26 43.77 5.76
N GLY A 51 -1.08 42.96 6.43
CA GLY A 51 -2.27 43.50 7.12
C GLY A 51 -3.66 43.12 6.59
N SER A 52 -4.58 43.10 7.55
CA SER A 52 -6.06 43.13 7.50
C SER A 52 -6.72 41.77 7.73
N ASP A 53 -7.82 41.66 8.46
CA ASP A 53 -8.43 42.42 9.54
C ASP A 53 -9.49 41.45 10.10
N GLU A 54 -9.79 41.57 11.39
CA GLU A 54 -10.90 40.88 12.05
C GLU A 54 -12.24 41.28 11.42
N ASP A 55 -13.17 40.33 11.28
CA ASP A 55 -14.60 40.66 11.30
C ASP A 55 -15.42 39.62 12.06
N THR A 56 -16.01 40.11 13.13
CA THR A 56 -17.02 39.53 14.01
C THR A 56 -18.42 39.62 13.40
N GLY A 57 -19.29 38.65 13.68
CA GLY A 57 -20.75 38.84 13.59
C GLY A 57 -21.50 37.52 13.42
N SER A 58 -22.01 36.90 14.49
CA SER A 58 -23.35 37.04 15.07
C SER A 58 -24.48 36.34 14.29
N ASN A 59 -25.06 35.35 15.00
CA ASN A 59 -26.47 34.95 15.11
C ASN A 59 -27.33 34.82 13.85
N ASP A 60 -27.91 33.63 13.67
CA ASP A 60 -29.38 33.51 13.80
C ASP A 60 -29.76 32.07 14.18
N GLU A 61 -30.46 31.95 15.31
CA GLU A 61 -31.15 30.74 15.75
C GLU A 61 -32.59 30.83 15.26
N ASP A 62 -32.99 29.93 14.37
CA ASP A 62 -34.38 29.64 13.99
C ASP A 62 -34.57 28.12 14.12
N ALA A 63 -35.71 27.52 14.43
CA ALA A 63 -36.99 27.90 15.03
C ALA A 63 -37.83 26.60 15.03
N GLY A 64 -38.57 26.32 16.11
CA GLY A 64 -39.70 25.36 16.17
C GLY A 64 -39.31 23.86 16.09
N GLY A 65 -39.87 22.94 16.87
CA GLY A 65 -41.16 22.89 17.54
C GLY A 65 -42.01 21.79 16.91
N ASP A 66 -42.04 20.60 17.50
CA ASP A 66 -43.30 19.88 17.77
C ASP A 66 -43.04 18.71 18.73
N GLU A 67 -43.67 18.78 19.90
CA GLU A 67 -43.84 17.69 20.84
C GLU A 67 -45.10 16.92 20.43
N ASP A 68 -44.98 15.66 20.02
CA ASP A 68 -46.13 14.76 19.96
C ASP A 68 -46.03 13.69 21.04
N ALA A 69 -46.92 13.87 22.01
CA ALA A 69 -47.24 12.93 23.06
C ALA A 69 -48.10 11.78 22.50
N GLY A 70 -47.75 10.55 22.85
CA GLY A 70 -48.57 9.38 22.57
C GLY A 70 -48.05 8.15 23.29
N THR A 71 -48.40 8.03 24.57
CA THR A 71 -48.29 6.79 25.34
C THR A 71 -49.46 5.90 24.96
N ASP A 72 -49.18 4.65 24.59
CA ASP A 72 -50.18 3.57 24.65
C ASP A 72 -49.51 2.35 25.28
N ASP A 73 -49.75 2.20 26.57
CA ASP A 73 -49.55 0.95 27.29
C ASP A 73 -50.72 0.04 26.90
N ASP A 74 -50.43 -1.14 26.36
CA ASP A 74 -51.34 -2.25 26.62
C ASP A 74 -50.63 -3.59 26.70
N ALA A 75 -51.08 -4.32 27.72
CA ALA A 75 -50.51 -5.51 28.30
C ALA A 75 -50.76 -6.77 27.45
N GLY A 76 -49.79 -7.68 27.51
CA GLY A 76 -49.94 -9.06 27.08
C GLY A 76 -48.88 -9.93 27.74
N THR A 77 -49.18 -10.45 28.93
CA THR A 77 -48.50 -11.61 29.49
C THR A 77 -48.91 -12.84 28.69
N ASP A 78 -47.93 -13.56 28.15
CA ASP A 78 -48.06 -15.01 27.98
C ASP A 78 -46.78 -15.67 28.50
N GLU A 79 -46.97 -16.49 29.52
CA GLU A 79 -45.98 -17.39 30.07
C GLU A 79 -45.95 -18.62 29.16
N ASP A 80 -44.82 -18.91 28.52
CA ASP A 80 -44.57 -20.27 28.07
C ASP A 80 -43.16 -20.73 28.45
N ALA A 81 -43.18 -21.86 29.15
CA ALA A 81 -42.05 -22.56 29.70
C ALA A 81 -41.20 -23.19 28.60
N GLY A 82 -39.88 -23.01 28.70
CA GLY A 82 -38.89 -23.76 27.97
C GLY A 82 -37.55 -23.64 28.68
N THR A 83 -37.28 -24.54 29.62
CA THR A 83 -35.90 -24.93 29.93
C THR A 83 -35.34 -25.60 28.69
N ASP A 84 -34.40 -24.94 28.03
CA ASP A 84 -33.41 -25.61 27.21
C ASP A 84 -32.04 -25.35 27.83
N ASP A 85 -31.46 -26.42 28.37
CA ASP A 85 -30.06 -26.51 28.72
C ASP A 85 -29.28 -26.56 27.40
N ASP A 86 -28.71 -25.45 26.96
CA ASP A 86 -27.53 -25.47 26.11
C ASP A 86 -26.53 -24.44 26.65
N ALA A 87 -25.70 -24.93 27.58
CA ALA A 87 -24.42 -24.33 27.90
C ALA A 87 -23.47 -24.54 26.71
N GLY A 88 -23.70 -23.78 25.64
CA GLY A 88 -22.66 -23.37 24.72
C GLY A 88 -22.05 -22.10 25.30
N VAL A 89 -20.84 -22.22 25.86
CA VAL A 89 -19.97 -21.06 25.93
C VAL A 89 -19.72 -20.69 24.47
N GLU A 90 -20.39 -19.64 23.99
CA GLU A 90 -19.95 -18.92 22.79
C GLU A 90 -18.49 -18.58 23.07
N GLU A 91 -17.58 -19.33 22.44
CA GLU A 91 -16.20 -18.88 22.32
C GLU A 91 -16.29 -17.49 21.70
N ASP A 92 -15.63 -16.53 22.36
CA ASP A 92 -15.51 -15.15 21.92
C ASP A 92 -15.49 -15.10 20.40
N ALA A 93 -16.57 -14.58 19.80
CA ALA A 93 -16.54 -14.08 18.44
C ALA A 93 -15.31 -13.17 18.43
N GLY A 94 -14.30 -13.59 17.65
CA GLY A 94 -13.00 -12.96 17.64
C GLY A 94 -13.19 -11.45 17.64
N THR A 95 -12.51 -10.77 18.55
CA THR A 95 -12.29 -9.34 18.41
C THR A 95 -11.79 -9.16 16.99
N ASP A 96 -12.67 -8.65 16.13
CA ASP A 96 -12.32 -8.14 14.82
C ASP A 96 -11.09 -7.26 15.08
N PRO A 97 -9.90 -7.59 14.55
CA PRO A 97 -8.75 -6.72 14.74
C PRO A 97 -9.21 -5.32 14.33
N ASP A 98 -8.95 -4.33 15.21
CA ASP A 98 -9.30 -2.94 14.93
C ASP A 98 -9.02 -2.64 13.46
N PRO A 99 -9.96 -2.04 12.71
CA PRO A 99 -9.78 -1.83 11.29
C PRO A 99 -8.44 -1.14 11.11
N ALA A 100 -7.54 -1.80 10.38
CA ALA A 100 -6.23 -1.25 10.07
C ALA A 100 -6.42 0.22 9.63
N PRO A 101 -5.53 1.15 10.05
CA PRO A 101 -5.66 2.55 9.70
C PRO A 101 -5.98 2.67 8.20
N ALA A 102 -7.03 3.42 7.87
CA ALA A 102 -7.47 3.52 6.49
C ALA A 102 -6.31 3.99 5.59
N CYS A 103 -6.13 3.31 4.48
CA CYS A 103 -5.07 3.63 3.52
C CYS A 103 -5.16 5.09 3.04
N GLU A 104 -4.10 5.87 3.24
CA GLU A 104 -3.98 7.24 2.70
C GLU A 104 -2.88 7.29 1.61
N PRO A 105 -3.25 7.13 0.32
CA PRO A 105 -2.26 7.15 -0.77
C PRO A 105 -1.64 8.55 -0.98
N THR A 106 -2.14 9.56 -0.29
CA THR A 106 -1.67 10.96 -0.39
C THR A 106 -0.54 11.29 0.58
N PHE A 107 -0.17 10.39 1.49
CA PHE A 107 0.93 10.63 2.42
C PHE A 107 2.20 11.02 1.65
N GLY A 108 2.71 12.22 1.92
CA GLY A 108 3.85 12.80 1.24
C GLY A 108 4.92 13.36 2.16
N PRO A 109 5.98 13.95 1.59
CA PRO A 109 7.09 14.47 2.37
C PRO A 109 6.66 15.51 3.41
N ASP A 110 5.60 16.27 3.12
CA ASP A 110 5.06 17.28 4.03
C ASP A 110 4.24 16.68 5.19
N ASP A 111 3.85 15.40 5.10
CA ASP A 111 3.11 14.67 6.14
C ASP A 111 4.03 13.92 7.12
N ALA A 112 5.34 13.88 6.84
CA ALA A 112 6.33 13.32 7.75
C ALA A 112 6.31 14.08 9.09
N CYS A 113 6.11 13.37 10.20
CA CYS A 113 5.88 13.98 11.50
C CYS A 113 6.87 13.52 12.60
N ASP A 114 7.86 12.71 12.22
CA ASP A 114 8.78 12.04 13.15
C ASP A 114 8.05 11.12 14.12
N GLY A 115 8.73 10.68 15.19
CA GLY A 115 8.15 10.00 16.33
C GLY A 115 8.97 8.79 16.78
N ASP A 116 8.48 8.08 17.80
CA ASP A 116 9.20 6.93 18.38
C ASP A 116 8.97 5.67 17.53
N ILE A 117 9.86 5.46 16.57
CA ILE A 117 9.84 4.30 15.66
C ILE A 117 10.32 3.00 16.33
N GLU A 118 11.01 3.05 17.47
CA GLU A 118 11.56 1.86 18.12
C GLU A 118 10.44 0.93 18.62
N GLY A 119 10.47 -0.35 18.30
CA GLY A 119 9.45 -1.29 18.75
C GLY A 119 9.19 -2.41 17.76
N THR A 120 8.12 -3.14 18.00
CA THR A 120 7.62 -4.17 17.08
C THR A 120 6.32 -3.67 16.48
N TRP A 121 6.23 -3.77 15.16
CA TRP A 121 5.13 -3.29 14.36
C TRP A 121 4.63 -4.43 13.48
N SER A 122 3.32 -4.56 13.38
CA SER A 122 2.63 -5.38 12.39
C SER A 122 2.37 -4.55 11.14
N PHE A 123 2.80 -5.08 10.00
CA PHE A 123 2.46 -4.56 8.68
C PHE A 123 1.18 -5.24 8.23
N GLY A 124 0.17 -4.44 7.86
CA GLY A 124 -1.14 -4.98 7.46
C GLY A 124 -1.68 -4.39 6.16
N ASN A 125 -1.04 -3.34 5.61
CA ASN A 125 -1.48 -2.75 4.36
C ASN A 125 -0.35 -1.93 3.71
N ALA A 126 -0.31 -1.92 2.38
CA ALA A 126 0.41 -0.93 1.59
C ALA A 126 -0.51 -0.27 0.56
N CYS A 127 -0.47 1.05 0.53
CA CYS A 127 -1.19 1.85 -0.43
C CYS A 127 -0.27 2.16 -1.61
N THR A 128 -0.77 1.99 -2.84
CA THR A 128 -0.04 2.32 -4.07
C THR A 128 -0.94 3.06 -5.05
N ASP A 129 -0.36 3.97 -5.83
CA ASP A 129 -0.98 4.60 -6.99
C ASP A 129 -0.81 3.75 -8.27
N PHE A 130 -0.33 2.52 -8.14
CA PHE A 130 -0.15 1.59 -9.25
C PHE A 130 -1.49 1.21 -9.90
N ASP A 131 -1.64 1.59 -11.17
CA ASP A 131 -2.77 1.21 -12.01
C ASP A 131 -2.49 -0.10 -12.76
N PHE A 132 -2.81 -1.23 -12.12
CA PHE A 132 -2.66 -2.55 -12.72
C PHE A 132 -3.45 -2.69 -14.04
N ALA A 133 -4.62 -2.06 -14.13
CA ALA A 133 -5.45 -2.11 -15.32
C ALA A 133 -4.80 -1.35 -16.49
N ALA A 134 -4.21 -0.18 -16.23
CA ALA A 134 -3.45 0.55 -17.26
C ALA A 134 -2.22 -0.25 -17.73
N LEU A 135 -1.52 -0.92 -16.81
CA LEU A 135 -0.40 -1.78 -17.18
C LEU A 135 -0.86 -2.93 -18.08
N LEU A 136 -1.93 -3.64 -17.71
CA LEU A 136 -2.50 -4.70 -18.53
C LEU A 136 -2.94 -4.20 -19.90
N ALA A 137 -3.61 -3.04 -19.95
CA ALA A 137 -4.03 -2.40 -21.20
C ALA A 137 -2.84 -2.09 -22.12
N SER A 138 -1.66 -1.80 -21.56
CA SER A 138 -0.44 -1.58 -22.34
C SER A 138 0.07 -2.85 -23.04
N VAL A 139 -0.22 -4.03 -22.48
CA VAL A 139 0.14 -5.34 -23.05
C VAL A 139 -0.91 -5.81 -24.05
N CYS A 140 -2.18 -5.73 -23.64
CA CYS A 140 -3.34 -6.13 -24.41
C CYS A 140 -4.38 -5.01 -24.34
N ASP A 141 -4.50 -4.24 -25.42
CA ASP A 141 -5.56 -3.25 -25.53
C ASP A 141 -6.93 -3.93 -25.38
N GLY A 142 -7.81 -3.34 -24.58
CA GLY A 142 -9.11 -3.91 -24.22
C GLY A 142 -9.07 -4.99 -23.12
N SER A 143 -7.92 -5.25 -22.50
CA SER A 143 -7.88 -6.01 -21.25
C SER A 143 -8.43 -5.19 -20.08
N SER A 144 -8.91 -5.88 -19.05
CA SER A 144 -9.47 -5.26 -17.85
C SER A 144 -9.28 -6.14 -16.64
N VAL A 145 -9.19 -5.53 -15.47
CA VAL A 145 -9.19 -6.20 -14.17
C VAL A 145 -10.62 -6.19 -13.65
N GLU A 146 -11.18 -7.35 -13.34
CA GLU A 146 -12.49 -7.45 -12.70
C GLU A 146 -12.37 -7.33 -11.18
N SER A 147 -11.42 -8.04 -10.60
CA SER A 147 -11.08 -7.96 -9.18
C SER A 147 -9.56 -8.03 -9.01
N LEU A 148 -9.09 -7.34 -7.98
CA LEU A 148 -7.74 -7.43 -7.47
C LEU A 148 -7.87 -7.37 -5.95
N ASP A 149 -7.46 -8.45 -5.32
CA ASP A 149 -7.37 -8.62 -3.88
C ASP A 149 -5.89 -8.72 -3.54
N VAL A 150 -5.45 -7.93 -2.57
CA VAL A 150 -4.05 -7.92 -2.14
C VAL A 150 -4.05 -7.94 -0.64
N ASP A 151 -3.63 -9.08 -0.09
CA ASP A 151 -3.40 -9.27 1.32
C ASP A 151 -1.92 -9.08 1.61
N THR A 152 -1.63 -8.29 2.64
CA THR A 152 -0.26 -8.02 3.05
C THR A 152 -0.15 -8.18 4.54
N ASP A 153 0.77 -9.03 4.97
CA ASP A 153 1.06 -9.28 6.37
C ASP A 153 2.55 -9.17 6.60
N GLY A 154 2.95 -8.68 7.77
CA GLY A 154 4.36 -8.64 8.08
C GLY A 154 4.68 -8.12 9.46
N THR A 155 5.97 -8.06 9.74
CA THR A 155 6.53 -7.55 10.98
C THR A 155 7.72 -6.67 10.70
N LEU A 156 7.78 -5.53 11.38
CA LEU A 156 8.94 -4.65 11.43
C LEU A 156 9.36 -4.50 12.90
N VAL A 157 10.59 -4.89 13.19
CA VAL A 157 11.23 -4.69 14.49
C VAL A 157 12.30 -3.62 14.35
N VAL A 158 12.14 -2.51 15.05
CA VAL A 158 13.10 -1.41 15.08
C VAL A 158 13.72 -1.30 16.46
N THR A 159 15.03 -1.18 16.50
CA THR A 159 15.86 -0.90 17.68
C THR A 159 16.59 0.42 17.47
N ALA A 160 17.37 0.88 18.45
CA ALA A 160 18.08 2.17 18.36
C ALA A 160 18.90 2.37 17.07
N ASP A 161 19.56 1.32 16.57
CA ASP A 161 20.47 1.46 15.42
C ASP A 161 20.18 0.46 14.28
N ASN A 162 19.23 -0.45 14.48
CA ASN A 162 18.97 -1.53 13.52
C ASN A 162 17.48 -1.80 13.37
N PHE A 163 17.10 -2.36 12.22
CA PHE A 163 15.78 -2.90 11.97
C PHE A 163 15.86 -4.33 11.42
N ALA A 164 14.77 -5.07 11.56
CA ALA A 164 14.50 -6.32 10.87
C ALA A 164 13.04 -6.30 10.42
N ARG A 165 12.81 -6.57 9.14
CA ARG A 165 11.53 -6.55 8.46
C ARG A 165 11.32 -7.88 7.76
N ALA A 166 10.12 -8.42 7.88
CA ALA A 166 9.66 -9.57 7.14
C ALA A 166 8.23 -9.30 6.68
N ILE A 167 7.98 -9.36 5.39
CA ILE A 167 6.65 -9.17 4.81
C ILE A 167 6.29 -10.33 3.90
N THR A 168 5.00 -10.63 3.85
CA THR A 168 4.37 -11.54 2.92
C THR A 168 3.28 -10.77 2.18
N ILE A 169 3.28 -10.85 0.87
CA ILE A 169 2.28 -10.25 -0.02
C ILE A 169 1.62 -11.37 -0.77
N GLU A 170 0.31 -11.50 -0.63
CA GLU A 170 -0.54 -12.41 -1.39
C GLU A 170 -1.43 -11.57 -2.29
N ALA A 171 -1.41 -11.85 -3.58
CA ALA A 171 -2.19 -11.11 -4.56
C ALA A 171 -3.02 -12.07 -5.41
N GLU A 172 -4.33 -11.82 -5.47
CA GLU A 172 -5.27 -12.55 -6.31
C GLU A 172 -5.98 -11.58 -7.25
N ALA A 173 -5.99 -11.88 -8.55
CA ALA A 173 -6.66 -11.05 -9.53
C ALA A 173 -7.44 -11.88 -10.54
N LEU A 174 -8.63 -11.39 -10.91
CA LEU A 174 -9.39 -11.88 -12.04
C LEU A 174 -9.25 -10.90 -13.19
N VAL A 175 -8.60 -11.34 -14.26
CA VAL A 175 -8.25 -10.52 -15.41
C VAL A 175 -8.96 -11.02 -16.66
N TYR A 176 -9.51 -10.09 -17.43
CA TYR A 176 -10.06 -10.35 -18.74
C TYR A 176 -9.13 -9.87 -19.85
N ILE A 177 -8.89 -10.74 -20.81
CA ILE A 177 -8.02 -10.42 -21.96
C ILE A 177 -8.76 -10.73 -23.25
N PRO A 178 -8.85 -9.79 -24.21
CA PRO A 178 -9.48 -10.05 -25.49
C PRO A 178 -8.84 -11.22 -26.22
N ALA A 179 -9.66 -12.11 -26.81
CA ALA A 179 -9.15 -13.30 -27.50
C ALA A 179 -8.35 -12.97 -28.77
N ASP A 180 -8.48 -11.75 -29.30
CA ASP A 180 -7.70 -11.22 -30.41
C ASP A 180 -6.43 -10.49 -29.98
N CYS A 181 -6.13 -10.45 -28.67
CA CYS A 181 -4.90 -9.83 -28.19
C CYS A 181 -3.67 -10.50 -28.82
N GLN A 182 -2.85 -9.70 -29.51
CA GLN A 182 -1.65 -10.18 -30.20
C GLN A 182 -0.61 -10.81 -29.27
N ALA A 183 -0.62 -10.46 -27.97
CA ALA A 183 0.28 -11.04 -26.97
C ALA A 183 -0.02 -12.53 -26.73
N ILE A 184 -1.29 -12.93 -26.85
CA ILE A 184 -1.75 -14.33 -26.75
C ILE A 184 -1.36 -15.13 -28.00
N GLY A 185 -1.21 -14.43 -29.13
CA GLY A 185 -0.69 -14.98 -30.38
C GLY A 185 -1.42 -16.26 -30.82
N PHE A 186 -0.66 -17.27 -31.23
CA PHE A 186 -1.20 -18.57 -31.67
C PHE A 186 -1.42 -19.56 -30.52
N LEU A 187 -1.02 -19.20 -29.30
CA LEU A 187 -1.01 -20.12 -28.16
C LEU A 187 -2.37 -20.19 -27.45
N GLY A 188 -3.25 -19.23 -27.71
CA GLY A 188 -4.56 -19.15 -27.06
C GLY A 188 -4.46 -18.80 -25.57
N CYS A 189 -5.61 -18.71 -24.90
CA CYS A 189 -5.68 -18.25 -23.51
C CYS A 189 -4.79 -19.08 -22.57
N GLU A 190 -4.82 -20.41 -22.69
CA GLU A 190 -4.03 -21.31 -21.84
C GLU A 190 -2.52 -21.03 -21.97
N GLY A 191 -2.01 -20.86 -23.20
CA GLY A 191 -0.59 -20.59 -23.39
C GLY A 191 -0.16 -19.16 -23.03
N PHE A 192 -1.10 -18.22 -22.88
CA PHE A 192 -0.80 -16.94 -22.24
C PHE A 192 -0.53 -17.13 -20.74
N GLY A 193 -1.36 -17.92 -20.06
CA GLY A 193 -1.15 -18.29 -18.66
C GLY A 193 0.22 -18.96 -18.45
N ASP A 194 0.57 -19.93 -19.31
CA ASP A 194 1.87 -20.61 -19.26
C ASP A 194 3.06 -19.62 -19.41
N ILE A 195 2.95 -18.63 -20.30
CA ILE A 195 4.01 -17.64 -20.49
C ILE A 195 4.09 -16.71 -19.28
N ALA A 196 2.95 -16.24 -18.78
CA ALA A 196 2.90 -15.34 -17.64
C ALA A 196 3.48 -16.01 -16.38
N GLY A 197 3.04 -17.23 -16.04
CA GLY A 197 3.60 -18.00 -14.92
C GLY A 197 5.06 -18.45 -15.14
N SER A 198 5.53 -18.56 -16.39
CA SER A 198 6.95 -18.81 -16.65
C SER A 198 7.84 -17.58 -16.43
N ALA A 199 7.26 -16.38 -16.40
CA ALA A 199 8.00 -15.14 -16.23
C ALA A 199 8.40 -14.92 -14.77
N ASP A 200 7.56 -15.35 -13.84
CA ASP A 200 7.81 -15.33 -12.40
C ASP A 200 7.26 -16.62 -11.77
N PRO A 201 8.13 -17.48 -11.19
CA PRO A 201 7.70 -18.74 -10.60
C PRO A 201 6.83 -18.58 -9.34
N SER A 202 6.78 -17.37 -8.78
CA SER A 202 5.97 -17.04 -7.60
C SER A 202 4.54 -16.65 -7.99
N VAL A 203 4.25 -16.55 -9.30
CA VAL A 203 2.92 -16.24 -9.85
C VAL A 203 2.36 -17.45 -10.58
N GLU A 204 1.20 -17.89 -10.14
CA GLU A 204 0.38 -18.85 -10.85
C GLU A 204 -0.66 -18.11 -11.71
N VAL A 205 -0.69 -18.43 -13.00
CA VAL A 205 -1.68 -17.86 -13.94
C VAL A 205 -2.42 -18.98 -14.63
N SER A 206 -3.74 -19.01 -14.44
CA SER A 206 -4.65 -19.96 -15.07
C SER A 206 -5.63 -19.21 -15.95
N CYS A 207 -5.61 -19.47 -17.26
CA CYS A 207 -6.46 -18.77 -18.21
C CYS A 207 -7.37 -19.74 -18.98
N ILE A 208 -8.68 -19.47 -18.94
CA ILE A 208 -9.68 -20.20 -19.71
C ILE A 208 -10.27 -19.33 -20.83
N THR A 209 -10.66 -19.97 -21.93
CA THR A 209 -11.32 -19.25 -23.05
C THR A 209 -12.82 -19.17 -22.82
N ASN A 210 -13.36 -17.95 -22.66
CA ASN A 210 -14.80 -17.72 -22.71
C ASN A 210 -15.23 -17.37 -24.15
N ALA A 211 -15.56 -18.41 -24.92
CA ALA A 211 -15.94 -18.27 -26.33
C ALA A 211 -17.22 -17.44 -26.55
N THR A 212 -18.12 -17.40 -25.57
CA THR A 212 -19.36 -16.61 -25.65
C THR A 212 -19.07 -15.12 -25.52
N ALA A 213 -18.14 -14.76 -24.65
CA ALA A 213 -17.73 -13.38 -24.43
C ALA A 213 -16.59 -12.92 -25.37
N GLY A 214 -15.94 -13.85 -26.09
CA GLY A 214 -14.83 -13.53 -26.99
C GLY A 214 -13.56 -13.09 -26.26
N ARG A 215 -13.33 -13.59 -25.04
CA ARG A 215 -12.21 -13.21 -24.17
C ARG A 215 -11.63 -14.42 -23.44
N CYS A 216 -10.42 -14.24 -22.93
CA CYS A 216 -9.82 -15.08 -21.91
C CYS A 216 -10.21 -14.53 -20.54
N GLU A 217 -10.48 -15.45 -19.61
CA GLU A 217 -10.67 -15.16 -18.18
C GLU A 217 -9.49 -15.82 -17.48
N CYS A 218 -8.70 -15.00 -16.79
CA CYS A 218 -7.43 -15.40 -16.21
C CYS A 218 -7.46 -15.13 -14.71
N ASP A 219 -7.36 -16.21 -13.94
CA ASP A 219 -7.07 -16.14 -12.51
C ASP A 219 -5.54 -16.02 -12.36
N VAL A 220 -5.13 -14.99 -11.63
CA VAL A 220 -3.73 -14.70 -11.30
C VAL A 220 -3.62 -14.77 -9.80
N ALA A 221 -2.73 -15.61 -9.29
CA ALA A 221 -2.43 -15.70 -7.86
C ALA A 221 -0.91 -15.62 -7.69
N GLY A 222 -0.43 -14.88 -6.71
CA GLY A 222 1.00 -14.81 -6.41
C GLY A 222 1.26 -14.60 -4.93
N THR A 223 2.35 -15.20 -4.45
CA THR A 223 2.83 -15.02 -3.08
C THR A 223 4.28 -14.57 -3.12
N TYR A 224 4.57 -13.52 -2.39
CA TYR A 224 5.91 -12.93 -2.30
C TYR A 224 6.31 -12.78 -0.84
N GLU A 225 7.54 -13.14 -0.53
CA GLU A 225 8.13 -12.97 0.78
C GLU A 225 9.38 -12.10 0.64
N GLU A 226 9.47 -11.03 1.43
CA GLU A 226 10.66 -10.20 1.52
C GLU A 226 11.14 -10.16 2.98
N GLU A 227 12.42 -10.45 3.18
CA GLU A 227 13.11 -10.22 4.44
C GLU A 227 14.22 -9.19 4.23
N SER A 228 14.22 -8.14 5.05
CA SER A 228 15.27 -7.12 5.04
C SER A 228 15.69 -6.77 6.47
N ALA A 229 16.98 -6.57 6.68
CA ALA A 229 17.51 -6.18 7.98
C ALA A 229 18.78 -5.35 7.78
N GLY A 230 19.01 -4.39 8.66
CA GLY A 230 20.17 -3.54 8.53
C GLY A 230 20.21 -2.42 9.55
N ALA A 231 21.20 -1.55 9.38
CA ALA A 231 21.29 -0.30 10.10
C ALA A 231 20.42 0.76 9.42
N TYR A 232 19.99 1.75 10.20
CA TYR A 232 19.29 2.91 9.68
C TYR A 232 19.75 4.18 10.40
N THR A 233 19.41 5.33 9.85
CA THR A 233 19.48 6.62 10.54
C THR A 233 18.12 7.29 10.49
N SER A 234 17.71 7.97 11.56
CA SER A 234 16.45 8.71 11.60
C SER A 234 16.69 10.14 12.07
N GLU A 235 16.19 11.10 11.32
CA GLU A 235 16.24 12.52 11.67
C GLU A 235 14.99 13.24 11.15
N GLY A 236 14.16 13.77 12.05
CA GLY A 236 13.02 14.64 11.70
C GLY A 236 11.99 13.96 10.81
N GLY A 237 11.64 12.70 11.09
CA GLY A 237 10.70 11.94 10.27
C GLY A 237 11.26 11.43 8.95
N VAL A 238 12.58 11.54 8.73
CA VAL A 238 13.25 10.93 7.58
C VAL A 238 14.07 9.75 8.07
N VAL A 239 13.79 8.57 7.54
CA VAL A 239 14.53 7.33 7.83
C VAL A 239 15.35 6.94 6.60
N THR A 240 16.65 6.72 6.78
CA THR A 240 17.55 6.28 5.71
C THR A 240 18.04 4.87 5.98
N VAL A 241 17.88 3.98 5.00
CA VAL A 241 18.30 2.57 5.03
C VAL A 241 19.18 2.31 3.80
N GLY A 242 20.50 2.32 3.99
CA GLY A 242 21.42 2.24 2.86
C GLY A 242 21.27 3.44 1.92
N GLU A 243 20.84 3.19 0.69
CA GLU A 243 20.57 4.23 -0.33
C GLU A 243 19.09 4.67 -0.34
N GLU A 244 18.24 3.96 0.41
CA GLU A 244 16.81 4.21 0.46
C GLU A 244 16.46 5.26 1.51
N VAL A 245 15.55 6.15 1.16
CA VAL A 245 15.06 7.21 2.06
C VAL A 245 13.55 7.09 2.20
N TYR A 246 13.06 7.15 3.42
CA TYR A 246 11.65 7.04 3.78
C TYR A 246 11.20 8.29 4.53
N ASP A 247 10.02 8.78 4.16
CA ASP A 247 9.23 9.72 4.94
C ASP A 247 8.39 8.93 5.95
N VAL A 248 8.53 9.22 7.23
CA VAL A 248 7.91 8.49 8.33
C VAL A 248 7.15 9.43 9.25
N CYS A 249 5.96 8.99 9.64
CA CYS A 249 5.16 9.62 10.69
C CYS A 249 4.65 8.56 11.65
N VAL A 250 4.97 8.71 12.94
CA VAL A 250 4.45 7.85 14.00
C VAL A 250 3.44 8.64 14.83
N SER A 251 2.21 8.13 14.89
CA SER A 251 1.13 8.72 15.67
C SER A 251 0.47 7.65 16.56
N GLY A 252 0.88 7.61 17.83
CA GLY A 252 0.39 6.62 18.77
C GLY A 252 0.91 5.21 18.42
N ASP A 253 -0.02 4.29 18.20
CA ASP A 253 0.27 2.90 17.83
C ASP A 253 0.22 2.66 16.31
N SER A 254 0.23 3.72 15.51
CA SER A 254 0.30 3.64 14.04
C SER A 254 1.53 4.36 13.50
N MET A 255 2.14 3.77 12.49
CA MET A 255 3.24 4.36 11.73
C MET A 255 2.95 4.27 10.24
N SER A 256 3.09 5.40 9.54
CA SER A 256 3.09 5.46 8.08
C SER A 256 4.51 5.67 7.59
N ALA A 257 4.94 4.88 6.62
CA ALA A 257 6.25 5.00 5.99
C ALA A 257 6.11 5.02 4.48
N ARG A 258 6.64 6.06 3.83
CA ARG A 258 6.66 6.16 2.37
C ARG A 258 8.07 6.21 1.87
N ARG A 259 8.42 5.31 0.95
CA ARG A 259 9.70 5.37 0.26
C ARG A 259 9.74 6.57 -0.69
N ARG A 260 10.79 7.38 -0.61
CA ARG A 260 11.07 8.42 -1.59
C ARG A 260 11.59 7.77 -2.87
N SER A 261 10.99 8.14 -4.00
CA SER A 261 11.47 7.77 -5.32
C SER A 261 12.23 8.95 -5.92
N GLU A 262 13.40 8.68 -6.52
CA GLU A 262 14.09 9.68 -7.34
C GLU A 262 13.36 9.98 -8.65
N ASP A 263 12.52 9.05 -9.10
CA ASP A 263 11.67 9.21 -10.28
C ASP A 263 10.23 9.47 -9.86
N GLU A 264 9.77 10.71 -10.09
CA GLU A 264 8.39 11.14 -9.82
C GLU A 264 7.34 10.35 -10.62
N GLN A 265 7.75 9.61 -11.66
CA GLN A 265 6.85 8.75 -12.45
C GLN A 265 6.74 7.34 -11.87
N ARG A 266 7.59 6.96 -10.91
CA ARG A 266 7.47 5.66 -10.24
C ARG A 266 6.38 5.75 -9.17
N PRO A 267 5.49 4.75 -9.12
CA PRO A 267 4.46 4.71 -8.10
C PRO A 267 5.08 4.72 -6.71
N SER A 268 4.51 5.52 -5.81
CA SER A 268 4.95 5.61 -4.43
C SER A 268 4.13 4.66 -3.57
N PHE A 269 4.81 3.90 -2.74
CA PHE A 269 4.19 2.97 -1.80
C PHE A 269 4.19 3.60 -0.41
N VAL A 270 3.01 3.64 0.22
CA VAL A 270 2.83 4.04 1.60
C VAL A 270 2.52 2.78 2.40
N GLU A 271 3.46 2.41 3.26
CA GLU A 271 3.34 1.26 4.15
C GLU A 271 2.69 1.69 5.48
N ILE A 272 1.71 0.91 5.93
CA ILE A 272 0.98 1.17 7.16
C ILE A 272 1.30 0.08 8.19
N TYR A 273 1.78 0.54 9.33
CA TYR A 273 2.20 -0.27 10.46
C TYR A 273 1.35 0.02 11.69
N THR A 274 1.10 -1.02 12.49
CA THR A 274 0.36 -0.95 13.76
C THR A 274 1.12 -1.68 14.88
N ARG A 275 0.93 -1.29 16.13
CA ARG A 275 1.66 -1.83 17.29
C ARG A 275 0.83 -2.77 18.15
#